data_AF-A0A966R239-F1
#
_entry.id   AF-A0A966R239-F1
#
_cell.length_a   1.000
_cell.length_b   1.000
_cell.length_c   1.000
_cell.angle_alpha   90.00
_cell.angle_beta   90.00
_cell.angle_gamma   90.00
#
_symmetry.space_group_name_H-M   'P 1'
#
loop_
_entity.id
_entity.type
_entity.pdbx_description
1 polymer ?
#
loop_
_entity_poly.entity_id
_entity_poly.type
_entity_poly.pdbx_seq_one_letter_code
_entity_poly.pdbx_strand_id
1 'polypeptide(L)'
;MIVNTSNPGGSSMKVSVRTAGSRARVCLVVVAVCVAGGKLMAANPEQTRARMDRIFSALVTVLPLSLNGADYEKTSNRDLVLSKLKDLSDESQGLEAHAGANDKTFAFIAGSLSKDARDIYRWYSRGSYGESRYLLHNLTENCIACHSRLPETKGFPAAQEFFKDVKVANLPLMDRAQLQMATRQFDAALATYEELFKSAETRTSEIIMMDGFVDYLKVCIRVKQDVNRAIPVLEAMLKRPDLPKFAALQIEQWIASLKRLSMRHDKAGSELQVARKLISDAQRASEFRMDRGRLVDYIYASKLLNAFVHRKDPGSPTGGSVAQPSKAAQNDMAEAYYLLGVTESMIGRSYWLSQTEFYLETAVRTAPHSKIAEKAYALLEEQVVVEFSGSAGTNVPEDMQKTLDDLRRLMKH
;
A
#
# COMPACT_ATOMS: atom_id res chain seq x y z
N MET A 1 29.99 15.39 -36.82
CA MET A 1 30.74 14.35 -37.54
C MET A 1 30.58 13.04 -36.79
N ILE A 2 29.64 12.20 -37.23
CA ILE A 2 29.51 10.82 -36.76
C ILE A 2 29.43 9.98 -38.03
N VAL A 3 30.43 9.12 -38.20
CA VAL A 3 30.63 8.30 -39.40
C VAL A 3 29.73 7.08 -39.31
N ASN A 4 28.89 6.95 -40.33
CA ASN A 4 28.01 5.83 -40.61
C ASN A 4 28.85 4.71 -41.26
N THR A 5 28.82 3.49 -40.72
CA THR A 5 29.35 2.31 -41.44
C THR A 5 28.28 1.23 -41.50
N SER A 6 27.88 0.96 -42.74
CA SER A 6 27.04 -0.11 -43.21
C SER A 6 27.79 -1.44 -43.18
N ASN A 7 27.07 -2.54 -42.93
CA ASN A 7 27.56 -3.89 -43.20
C ASN A 7 26.41 -4.73 -43.80
N PRO A 8 26.52 -5.19 -45.06
CA PRO A 8 25.59 -6.17 -45.64
C PRO A 8 26.23 -7.57 -45.65
N GLY A 9 25.51 -8.58 -45.20
CA GLY A 9 26.00 -9.95 -45.22
C GLY A 9 24.88 -10.96 -45.04
N GLY A 10 24.18 -11.24 -46.14
CA GLY A 10 23.19 -12.30 -46.19
C GLY A 10 23.84 -13.68 -46.18
N SER A 11 23.17 -14.64 -45.52
CA SER A 11 23.37 -16.05 -45.78
C SER A 11 22.03 -16.77 -45.67
N SER A 12 21.55 -17.27 -46.81
CA SER A 12 20.31 -18.00 -47.00
C SER A 12 20.52 -19.44 -46.56
N MET A 13 19.90 -19.83 -45.45
CA MET A 13 19.91 -21.20 -44.95
C MET A 13 18.68 -21.94 -45.50
N LYS A 14 18.89 -22.79 -46.52
CA LYS A 14 17.86 -23.70 -47.05
C LYS A 14 17.64 -24.85 -46.08
N VAL A 15 16.49 -24.86 -45.39
CA VAL A 15 16.03 -26.01 -44.60
C VAL A 15 15.20 -26.93 -45.51
N SER A 16 15.70 -28.14 -45.73
CA SER A 16 14.98 -29.22 -46.41
C SER A 16 14.08 -29.93 -45.41
N VAL A 17 12.76 -29.85 -45.60
CA VAL A 17 11.77 -30.59 -44.83
C VAL A 17 11.46 -31.89 -45.56
N ARG A 18 11.88 -33.02 -44.98
CA ARG A 18 11.42 -34.36 -45.36
C ARG A 18 10.08 -34.65 -44.68
N THR A 19 9.04 -34.88 -45.46
CA THR A 19 7.75 -35.40 -45.03
C THR A 19 7.82 -36.92 -44.90
N ALA A 20 7.67 -37.43 -43.68
CA ALA A 20 7.47 -38.85 -43.41
C ALA A 20 6.11 -39.03 -42.74
N GLY A 21 5.21 -39.70 -43.47
CA GLY A 21 3.86 -40.02 -43.01
C GLY A 21 3.89 -40.98 -41.82
N SER A 22 3.07 -40.68 -40.82
CA SER A 22 2.80 -41.58 -39.71
C SER A 22 1.28 -41.71 -39.54
N ARG A 23 0.84 -42.96 -39.56
CA ARG A 23 -0.56 -43.40 -39.46
C ARG A 23 -1.10 -43.04 -38.07
N ALA A 24 -2.14 -42.23 -38.02
CA ALA A 24 -2.86 -41.91 -36.79
C ALA A 24 -3.63 -43.15 -36.29
N ARG A 25 -3.21 -43.71 -35.15
CA ARG A 25 -4.05 -44.56 -34.31
C ARG A 25 -4.79 -43.66 -33.33
N VAL A 26 -6.11 -43.59 -33.47
CA VAL A 26 -7.01 -42.92 -32.53
C VAL A 26 -7.04 -43.75 -31.24
N CYS A 27 -6.29 -43.33 -30.22
CA CYS A 27 -6.50 -43.78 -28.84
C CYS A 27 -7.45 -42.80 -28.15
N LEU A 28 -8.65 -43.28 -27.88
CA LEU A 28 -9.67 -42.56 -27.12
C LEU A 28 -9.29 -42.62 -25.64
N VAL A 29 -8.53 -41.64 -25.15
CA VAL A 29 -8.19 -41.50 -23.73
C VAL A 29 -9.35 -40.78 -23.05
N VAL A 30 -10.18 -41.51 -22.31
CA VAL A 30 -11.18 -40.94 -21.40
C VAL A 30 -10.43 -40.42 -20.17
N VAL A 31 -10.12 -39.11 -20.15
CA VAL A 31 -9.59 -38.44 -18.95
C VAL A 31 -10.77 -38.16 -18.03
N ALA A 32 -10.94 -38.98 -17.00
CA ALA A 32 -11.82 -38.68 -15.89
C ALA A 32 -11.22 -37.52 -15.08
N VAL A 33 -11.66 -36.28 -15.36
CA VAL A 33 -11.31 -35.12 -14.56
C VAL A 33 -12.11 -35.19 -13.25
N CYS A 34 -11.52 -35.78 -12.22
CA CYS A 34 -12.00 -35.60 -10.85
C CYS A 34 -11.77 -34.14 -10.45
N VAL A 35 -12.76 -33.28 -10.68
CA VAL A 35 -12.81 -31.94 -10.07
C VAL A 35 -13.01 -32.15 -8.56
N ALA A 36 -11.90 -32.33 -7.84
CA ALA A 36 -11.90 -32.26 -6.39
C ALA A 36 -12.27 -30.81 -6.02
N GLY A 37 -13.56 -30.58 -5.73
CA GLY A 37 -14.07 -29.32 -5.21
C GLY A 37 -13.52 -29.08 -3.81
N GLY A 38 -12.25 -28.67 -3.72
CA GLY A 38 -11.67 -28.16 -2.49
C GLY A 38 -12.45 -26.93 -2.08
N LYS A 39 -13.23 -27.02 -1.00
CA LYS A 39 -13.78 -25.84 -0.34
C LYS A 39 -12.60 -24.96 0.06
N LEU A 40 -12.48 -23.79 -0.56
CA LEU A 40 -11.59 -22.73 -0.10
C LEU A 40 -11.99 -22.45 1.36
N MET A 41 -11.14 -22.85 2.31
CA MET A 41 -11.39 -22.56 3.72
C MET A 41 -11.14 -21.06 3.89
N ALA A 42 -12.15 -20.35 4.38
CA ALA A 42 -11.99 -18.95 4.80
C ALA A 42 -10.80 -18.84 5.76
N ALA A 43 -10.05 -17.74 5.69
CA ALA A 43 -8.96 -17.50 6.62
C ALA A 43 -9.41 -17.66 8.07
N ASN A 44 -8.68 -18.50 8.80
CA ASN A 44 -8.78 -18.55 10.25
C ASN A 44 -8.16 -17.26 10.85
N PRO A 45 -8.96 -16.37 11.47
CA PRO A 45 -8.44 -15.13 12.08
C PRO A 45 -7.42 -15.40 13.19
N GLU A 46 -7.50 -16.54 13.88
CA GLU A 46 -6.52 -16.95 14.89
C GLU A 46 -5.18 -17.27 14.26
N GLN A 47 -5.17 -17.88 13.06
CA GLN A 47 -3.93 -18.15 12.33
C GLN A 47 -3.29 -16.85 11.87
N THR A 48 -4.07 -15.90 11.34
CA THR A 48 -3.58 -14.55 11.01
C THR A 48 -2.96 -13.89 12.24
N ARG A 49 -3.66 -13.90 13.38
CA ARG A 49 -3.16 -13.33 14.63
C ARG A 49 -1.85 -13.97 15.07
N ALA A 50 -1.80 -15.31 15.12
CA ALA A 50 -0.61 -16.04 15.54
C ALA A 50 0.61 -15.76 14.64
N ARG A 51 0.41 -15.56 13.33
CA ARG A 51 1.48 -15.13 12.43
C ARG A 51 1.93 -13.71 12.69
N MET A 52 0.99 -12.79 12.87
CA MET A 52 1.30 -11.39 13.19
C MET A 52 2.05 -11.27 14.53
N ASP A 53 1.72 -12.10 15.52
CA ASP A 53 2.44 -12.14 16.80
C ASP A 53 3.90 -12.55 16.61
N ARG A 54 4.19 -13.52 15.73
CA ARG A 54 5.55 -13.96 15.42
C ARG A 54 6.32 -12.94 14.57
N ILE A 55 5.66 -12.31 13.59
CA ILE A 55 6.21 -11.17 12.83
C ILE A 55 6.60 -10.05 13.81
N PHE A 56 5.69 -9.67 14.70
CA PHE A 56 5.95 -8.64 15.70
C PHE A 56 7.11 -9.03 16.63
N SER A 57 7.15 -10.27 17.11
CA SER A 57 8.24 -10.79 17.95
C SER A 57 9.61 -10.70 17.27
N ALA A 58 9.68 -10.96 15.96
CA ALA A 58 10.89 -10.75 15.18
C ALA A 58 11.28 -9.26 15.13
N LEU A 59 10.30 -8.39 14.81
CA LEU A 59 10.51 -6.95 14.67
C LEU A 59 10.99 -6.28 15.96
N VAL A 60 10.43 -6.62 17.11
CA VAL A 60 10.90 -6.06 18.40
C VAL A 60 12.33 -6.43 18.74
N THR A 61 12.86 -7.49 18.13
CA THR A 61 14.27 -7.85 18.27
C THR A 61 15.15 -7.08 17.28
N VAL A 62 14.76 -7.03 16.00
CA VAL A 62 15.64 -6.48 14.95
C VAL A 62 15.57 -4.96 14.80
N LEU A 63 14.42 -4.33 15.07
CA LEU A 63 14.27 -2.88 14.90
C LEU A 63 15.15 -2.07 15.85
N PRO A 64 15.22 -2.36 17.17
CA PRO A 64 16.14 -1.64 18.06
C PRO A 64 17.60 -1.72 17.61
N LEU A 65 18.02 -2.87 17.08
CA LEU A 65 19.38 -3.04 16.55
C LEU A 65 19.57 -2.26 15.25
N SER A 66 18.57 -2.21 14.37
CA SER A 66 18.64 -1.51 13.08
C SER A 66 18.70 0.01 13.20
N LEU A 67 18.36 0.56 14.36
CA LEU A 67 18.46 2.00 14.62
C LEU A 67 19.90 2.46 14.88
N ASN A 68 20.80 1.53 15.24
CA ASN A 68 22.23 1.78 15.35
C ASN A 68 22.98 0.87 14.37
N GLY A 69 23.53 1.45 13.30
CA GLY A 69 24.28 0.69 12.29
C GLY A 69 25.37 -0.20 12.88
N ALA A 70 26.13 0.29 13.86
CA ALA A 70 27.19 -0.48 14.48
C ALA A 70 26.66 -1.71 15.25
N ASP A 71 25.51 -1.58 15.93
CA ASP A 71 24.88 -2.71 16.63
C ASP A 71 24.29 -3.73 15.65
N TYR A 72 23.70 -3.26 14.55
CA TYR A 72 23.11 -4.12 13.51
C TYR A 72 24.16 -4.96 12.77
N GLU A 73 25.35 -4.40 12.57
CA GLU A 73 26.48 -5.00 11.85
C GLU A 73 27.39 -5.86 12.74
N LYS A 74 27.28 -5.71 14.06
CA LYS A 74 28.16 -6.34 15.04
C LYS A 74 28.11 -7.87 14.90
N THR A 75 29.27 -8.50 14.76
CA THR A 75 29.39 -9.97 14.61
C THR A 75 28.70 -10.74 15.74
N SER A 76 28.74 -10.21 16.98
CA SER A 76 28.06 -10.83 18.13
C SER A 76 26.53 -10.86 18.01
N ASN A 77 25.95 -9.99 17.19
CA ASN A 77 24.50 -9.91 16.96
C ASN A 77 24.08 -10.63 15.66
N ARG A 78 25.03 -11.04 14.81
CA ARG A 78 24.77 -11.55 13.46
C ARG A 78 23.80 -12.72 13.46
N ASP A 79 24.05 -13.74 14.28
CA ASP A 79 23.21 -14.95 14.32
C ASP A 79 21.80 -14.64 14.80
N LEU A 80 21.66 -13.77 15.81
CA LEU A 80 20.38 -13.31 16.31
C LEU A 80 19.59 -12.56 15.23
N VAL A 81 20.22 -11.56 14.59
CA VAL A 81 19.57 -10.75 13.54
C VAL A 81 19.19 -11.63 12.36
N LEU A 82 20.11 -12.47 11.88
CA LEU A 82 19.87 -13.36 10.75
C LEU A 82 18.71 -14.34 11.04
N SER A 83 18.68 -14.92 12.24
CA SER A 83 17.57 -15.79 12.66
C SER A 83 16.24 -15.05 12.67
N LYS A 84 16.19 -13.83 13.20
CA LYS A 84 14.95 -13.05 13.29
C LYS A 84 14.47 -12.48 11.97
N LEU A 85 15.38 -12.11 11.07
CA LEU A 85 15.02 -11.74 9.71
C LEU A 85 14.50 -12.95 8.91
N LYS A 86 15.04 -14.14 9.18
CA LYS A 86 14.50 -15.39 8.62
C LYS A 86 13.09 -15.68 9.14
N ASP A 87 12.88 -15.59 10.46
CA ASP A 87 11.55 -15.75 11.08
C ASP A 87 10.54 -14.76 10.44
N LEU A 88 10.92 -13.49 10.30
CA LEU A 88 10.12 -12.46 9.66
C LEU A 88 9.76 -12.83 8.22
N SER A 89 10.74 -13.23 7.41
CA SER A 89 10.54 -13.67 6.02
C SER A 89 9.58 -14.86 5.92
N ASP A 90 9.78 -15.90 6.74
CA ASP A 90 8.99 -17.12 6.68
C ASP A 90 7.55 -16.89 7.15
N GLU A 91 7.35 -16.08 8.19
CA GLU A 91 6.00 -15.75 8.69
C GLU A 91 5.25 -14.82 7.74
N SER A 92 5.92 -13.87 7.10
CA SER A 92 5.30 -13.02 6.07
C SER A 92 4.89 -13.83 4.83
N GLN A 93 5.68 -14.81 4.40
CA GLN A 93 5.28 -15.74 3.32
C GLN A 93 4.06 -16.57 3.74
N GLY A 94 4.05 -17.05 4.98
CA GLY A 94 2.91 -17.76 5.53
C GLY A 94 1.65 -16.91 5.63
N LEU A 95 1.80 -15.59 5.87
CA LEU A 95 0.71 -14.62 5.86
C LEU A 95 0.19 -14.38 4.43
N GLU A 96 1.07 -14.20 3.45
CA GLU A 96 0.73 -14.07 2.03
C GLU A 96 -0.10 -15.26 1.55
N ALA A 97 0.38 -16.49 1.81
CA ALA A 97 -0.32 -17.71 1.44
C ALA A 97 -1.72 -17.81 2.06
N HIS A 98 -1.86 -17.30 3.29
CA HIS A 98 -3.15 -17.26 3.99
C HIS A 98 -4.08 -16.16 3.48
N ALA A 99 -3.52 -15.04 3.03
CA ALA A 99 -4.26 -13.88 2.57
C ALA A 99 -4.96 -14.12 1.22
N GLY A 100 -4.35 -14.90 0.32
CA GLY A 100 -4.84 -15.17 -1.02
C GLY A 100 -6.25 -15.79 -1.13
N ALA A 101 -6.81 -16.30 -0.02
CA ALA A 101 -8.15 -16.88 0.02
C ALA A 101 -9.29 -15.89 0.38
N ASN A 102 -8.98 -14.63 0.73
CA ASN A 102 -9.97 -13.73 1.33
C ASN A 102 -10.16 -12.43 0.54
N ASP A 103 -9.36 -11.41 0.86
CA ASP A 103 -9.52 -10.05 0.37
C ASP A 103 -8.34 -9.72 -0.55
N LYS A 104 -8.61 -9.29 -1.78
CA LYS A 104 -7.57 -8.96 -2.76
C LYS A 104 -6.60 -7.92 -2.23
N THR A 105 -7.13 -6.96 -1.47
CA THR A 105 -6.36 -5.87 -0.87
C THR A 105 -5.45 -6.38 0.25
N PHE A 106 -5.96 -7.30 1.07
CA PHE A 106 -5.15 -7.96 2.09
C PHE A 106 -4.06 -8.83 1.46
N ALA A 107 -4.40 -9.60 0.44
CA ALA A 107 -3.44 -10.43 -0.31
C ALA A 107 -2.32 -9.59 -0.91
N PHE A 108 -2.64 -8.44 -1.50
CA PHE A 108 -1.63 -7.53 -2.03
C PHE A 108 -0.66 -7.02 -0.97
N ILE A 109 -1.16 -6.47 0.15
CA ILE A 109 -0.27 -5.95 1.19
C ILE A 109 0.55 -7.07 1.84
N ALA A 110 -0.05 -8.25 2.05
CA ALA A 110 0.65 -9.41 2.59
C ALA A 110 1.77 -9.89 1.65
N GLY A 111 1.53 -9.89 0.34
CA GLY A 111 2.54 -10.19 -0.67
C GLY A 111 3.67 -9.16 -0.72
N SER A 112 3.34 -7.87 -0.63
CA SER A 112 4.33 -6.78 -0.52
C SER A 112 5.22 -6.95 0.72
N LEU A 113 4.59 -7.16 1.90
CA LEU A 113 5.30 -7.45 3.14
C LEU A 113 6.21 -8.67 3.01
N SER A 114 5.73 -9.74 2.39
CA SER A 114 6.52 -10.96 2.17
C SER A 114 7.70 -10.75 1.22
N LYS A 115 7.54 -9.94 0.18
CA LYS A 115 8.63 -9.61 -0.73
C LYS A 115 9.71 -8.81 0.03
N ASP A 116 9.31 -7.75 0.72
CA ASP A 116 10.25 -6.89 1.45
C ASP A 116 10.98 -7.66 2.56
N ALA A 117 10.26 -8.49 3.34
CA ALA A 117 10.87 -9.34 4.37
C ALA A 117 11.94 -10.30 3.80
N ARG A 118 11.68 -10.91 2.63
CA ARG A 118 12.67 -11.75 1.95
C ARG A 118 13.86 -10.95 1.45
N ASP A 119 13.63 -9.77 0.90
CA ASP A 119 14.70 -8.91 0.38
C ASP A 119 15.59 -8.43 1.54
N ILE A 120 15.01 -8.01 2.67
CA ILE A 120 15.75 -7.67 3.90
C ILE A 120 16.65 -8.84 4.35
N TYR A 121 16.07 -10.04 4.49
CA TYR A 121 16.84 -11.24 4.87
C TYR A 121 17.98 -11.53 3.89
N ARG A 122 17.72 -11.46 2.58
CA ARG A 122 18.72 -11.69 1.53
C ARG A 122 19.86 -10.68 1.60
N TRP A 123 19.58 -9.39 1.71
CA TRP A 123 20.60 -8.35 1.81
C TRP A 123 21.46 -8.53 3.06
N TYR A 124 20.84 -8.77 4.23
CA TYR A 124 21.58 -9.03 5.46
C TYR A 124 22.49 -10.26 5.35
N SER A 125 21.97 -11.36 4.79
CA SER A 125 22.72 -12.62 4.64
C SER A 125 23.98 -12.48 3.78
N ARG A 126 24.01 -11.51 2.86
CA ARG A 126 25.12 -11.20 1.95
C ARG A 126 26.09 -10.16 2.52
N GLY A 127 25.84 -9.64 3.72
CA GLY A 127 26.65 -8.58 4.33
C GLY A 127 26.29 -7.16 3.87
N SER A 128 25.20 -6.97 3.12
CA SER A 128 24.68 -5.67 2.69
C SER A 128 23.78 -5.09 3.78
N TYR A 129 24.39 -4.70 4.89
CA TYR A 129 23.67 -4.30 6.09
C TYR A 129 22.94 -2.97 5.95
N GLY A 130 23.51 -2.01 5.20
CA GLY A 130 22.90 -0.71 4.95
C GLY A 130 21.57 -0.83 4.19
N GLU A 131 21.56 -1.63 3.12
CA GLU A 131 20.38 -1.91 2.31
C GLU A 131 19.32 -2.68 3.12
N SER A 132 19.74 -3.70 3.88
CA SER A 132 18.85 -4.44 4.78
C SER A 132 18.19 -3.53 5.82
N ARG A 133 18.98 -2.63 6.43
CA ARG A 133 18.52 -1.68 7.45
C ARG A 133 17.52 -0.69 6.86
N TYR A 134 17.85 -0.15 5.69
CA TYR A 134 16.99 0.75 4.94
C TYR A 134 15.64 0.11 4.62
N LEU A 135 15.64 -1.11 4.06
CA LEU A 135 14.42 -1.84 3.75
C LEU A 135 13.62 -2.19 5.02
N LEU A 136 14.30 -2.54 6.12
CA LEU A 136 13.65 -2.85 7.40
C LEU A 136 12.93 -1.63 7.99
N HIS A 137 13.49 -0.43 7.87
CA HIS A 137 12.81 0.81 8.28
C HIS A 137 11.57 1.07 7.42
N ASN A 138 11.69 0.89 6.09
CA ASN A 138 10.57 1.06 5.16
C ASN A 138 9.51 -0.05 5.25
N LEU A 139 9.83 -1.22 5.79
CA LEU A 139 8.87 -2.31 6.00
C LEU A 139 7.67 -1.87 6.87
N THR A 140 7.89 -0.90 7.76
CA THR A 140 6.85 -0.33 8.61
C THR A 140 5.72 0.33 7.81
N GLU A 141 5.99 0.78 6.59
CA GLU A 141 4.98 1.31 5.65
C GLU A 141 3.92 0.26 5.30
N ASN A 142 4.31 -1.01 5.10
CA ASN A 142 3.35 -2.10 4.87
C ASN A 142 2.46 -2.31 6.10
N CYS A 143 3.05 -2.20 7.30
CA CYS A 143 2.32 -2.32 8.56
C CYS A 143 1.30 -1.19 8.71
N ILE A 144 1.72 0.05 8.45
CA ILE A 144 0.86 1.24 8.49
C ILE A 144 -0.25 1.14 7.43
N ALA A 145 0.08 0.75 6.20
CA ALA A 145 -0.87 0.61 5.10
C ALA A 145 -1.96 -0.42 5.43
N CYS A 146 -1.59 -1.56 6.01
CA CYS A 146 -2.56 -2.57 6.44
C CYS A 146 -3.36 -2.10 7.65
N HIS A 147 -2.69 -1.64 8.70
CA HIS A 147 -3.32 -1.36 9.99
C HIS A 147 -4.16 -0.09 9.99
N SER A 148 -3.83 0.91 9.16
CA SER A 148 -4.60 2.16 9.07
C SER A 148 -5.95 2.00 8.36
N ARG A 149 -6.20 0.84 7.75
CA ARG A 149 -7.46 0.52 7.06
C ARG A 149 -8.44 -0.27 7.92
N LEU A 150 -7.94 -0.89 8.99
CA LEU A 150 -8.76 -1.67 9.91
C LEU A 150 -9.32 -0.75 11.00
N PRO A 151 -10.56 -0.97 11.45
CA PRO A 151 -11.04 -0.29 12.65
C PRO A 151 -10.11 -0.61 13.82
N GLU A 152 -10.02 0.33 14.75
CA GLU A 152 -9.28 0.09 15.98
C GLU A 152 -9.86 -1.14 16.70
N THR A 153 -9.03 -2.17 16.83
CA THR A 153 -9.29 -3.26 17.77
C THR A 153 -8.49 -2.96 19.04
N LYS A 154 -8.81 -3.63 20.15
CA LYS A 154 -8.00 -3.55 21.37
C LYS A 154 -6.50 -3.66 21.01
N GLY A 155 -5.70 -2.75 21.57
CA GLY A 155 -4.27 -2.69 21.32
C GLY A 155 -3.56 -4.00 21.64
N PHE A 156 -2.34 -4.17 21.11
CA PHE A 156 -1.55 -5.37 21.33
C PHE A 156 -0.71 -5.23 22.62
N PRO A 157 -0.96 -6.00 23.69
CA PRO A 157 -0.27 -5.80 24.96
C PRO A 157 1.26 -5.95 24.86
N ALA A 158 1.75 -6.87 24.02
CA ALA A 158 3.19 -7.05 23.84
C ALA A 158 3.85 -5.82 23.19
N ALA A 159 3.11 -5.08 22.36
CA ALA A 159 3.59 -3.80 21.83
C ALA A 159 3.67 -2.72 22.92
N GLN A 160 2.73 -2.68 23.86
CA GLN A 160 2.82 -1.73 24.98
C GLN A 160 4.05 -2.00 25.85
N GLU A 161 4.40 -3.26 26.07
CA GLU A 161 5.61 -3.62 26.81
C GLU A 161 6.89 -3.24 26.05
N PHE A 162 6.92 -3.46 24.73
CA PHE A 162 8.05 -3.07 23.89
C PHE A 162 8.39 -1.57 23.97
N PHE A 163 7.40 -0.69 24.06
CA PHE A 163 7.63 0.76 24.21
C PHE A 163 8.10 1.18 25.61
N LYS A 164 8.13 0.28 26.59
CA LYS A 164 8.77 0.55 27.89
C LYS A 164 10.29 0.42 27.82
N ASP A 165 10.83 -0.18 26.76
CA ASP A 165 12.28 -0.21 26.54
C ASP A 165 12.82 1.21 26.32
N VAL A 166 13.82 1.58 27.10
CA VAL A 166 14.46 2.90 27.10
C VAL A 166 14.99 3.28 25.72
N LYS A 167 15.46 2.33 24.92
CA LYS A 167 15.98 2.60 23.58
C LYS A 167 14.88 3.09 22.64
N VAL A 168 13.70 2.50 22.74
CA VAL A 168 12.53 2.89 21.93
C VAL A 168 11.98 4.23 22.40
N ALA A 169 11.94 4.43 23.72
CA ALA A 169 11.51 5.68 24.35
C ALA A 169 12.46 6.88 24.10
N ASN A 170 13.65 6.64 23.54
CA ASN A 170 14.62 7.69 23.17
C ASN A 170 14.73 7.92 21.66
N LEU A 171 13.89 7.26 20.85
CA LEU A 171 13.85 7.51 19.41
C LEU A 171 13.43 8.95 19.10
N PRO A 172 13.91 9.52 17.98
CA PRO A 172 13.31 10.74 17.42
C PRO A 172 11.79 10.62 17.35
N LEU A 173 11.09 11.72 17.63
CA LEU A 173 9.63 11.70 17.76
C LEU A 173 8.92 11.15 16.51
N MET A 174 9.45 11.45 15.32
CA MET A 174 8.88 10.93 14.07
C MET A 174 9.01 9.40 13.99
N ASP A 175 10.21 8.85 14.18
CA ASP A 175 10.47 7.40 14.15
C ASP A 175 9.64 6.66 15.19
N ARG A 176 9.50 7.26 16.38
CA ARG A 176 8.66 6.73 17.46
C ARG A 176 7.19 6.68 17.05
N ALA A 177 6.67 7.75 16.47
CA ALA A 177 5.28 7.81 16.02
C ALA A 177 4.99 6.79 14.91
N GLN A 178 5.87 6.65 13.93
CA GLN A 178 5.75 5.65 12.87
C GLN A 178 5.78 4.22 13.43
N LEU A 179 6.68 3.94 14.37
CA LEU A 179 6.75 2.64 15.04
C LEU A 179 5.48 2.35 15.87
N GLN A 180 4.94 3.36 16.57
CA GLN A 180 3.66 3.24 17.28
C GLN A 180 2.51 2.96 16.31
N MET A 181 2.46 3.61 15.15
CA MET A 181 1.47 3.31 14.12
C MET A 181 1.61 1.90 13.55
N ALA A 182 2.82 1.50 13.18
CA ALA A 182 3.11 0.16 12.64
C ALA A 182 2.67 -0.94 13.61
N THR A 183 2.75 -0.69 14.92
CA THR A 183 2.40 -1.62 16.00
C THR A 183 1.00 -1.39 16.60
N ARG A 184 0.17 -0.57 15.93
CA ARG A 184 -1.24 -0.29 16.28
C ARG A 184 -1.44 0.40 17.64
N GLN A 185 -0.43 1.12 18.13
CA GLN A 185 -0.51 2.00 19.31
C GLN A 185 -1.00 3.40 18.90
N PHE A 186 -2.17 3.49 18.27
CA PHE A 186 -2.60 4.70 17.58
C PHE A 186 -2.79 5.92 18.48
N ASP A 187 -3.30 5.75 19.71
CA ASP A 187 -3.42 6.87 20.64
C ASP A 187 -2.06 7.42 21.08
N ALA A 188 -1.08 6.53 21.29
CA ALA A 188 0.29 6.92 21.59
C ALA A 188 0.94 7.61 20.39
N ALA A 189 0.75 7.07 19.18
CA ALA A 189 1.22 7.70 17.94
C ALA A 189 0.69 9.12 17.77
N LEU A 190 -0.63 9.33 17.95
CA LEU A 190 -1.23 10.66 17.87
C LEU A 190 -0.64 11.61 18.92
N ALA A 191 -0.45 11.15 20.17
CA ALA A 191 0.18 11.95 21.21
C ALA A 191 1.63 12.33 20.85
N THR A 192 2.40 11.40 20.29
CA THR A 192 3.78 11.64 19.86
C THR A 192 3.85 12.58 18.63
N TYR A 193 2.92 12.50 17.68
CA TYR A 193 2.82 13.50 16.61
C TYR A 193 2.44 14.89 17.15
N GLU A 194 1.51 14.96 18.10
CA GLU A 194 1.13 16.23 18.72
C GLU A 194 2.30 16.86 19.49
N GLU A 195 3.15 16.04 20.10
CA GLU A 195 4.43 16.47 20.70
C GLU A 195 5.41 16.96 19.64
N LEU A 196 5.62 16.19 18.56
CA LEU A 196 6.46 16.57 17.42
C LEU A 196 6.06 17.93 16.85
N PHE A 197 4.76 18.15 16.68
CA PHE A 197 4.21 19.39 16.14
C PHE A 197 4.41 20.59 17.08
N LYS A 198 4.43 20.37 18.40
CA LYS A 198 4.73 21.43 19.39
C LYS A 198 6.22 21.69 19.55
N SER A 199 7.08 20.75 19.19
CA SER A 199 8.53 20.87 19.38
C SER A 199 9.12 22.00 18.54
N ALA A 200 9.83 22.91 19.20
CA ALA A 200 10.62 23.95 18.55
C ALA A 200 11.93 23.41 17.97
N GLU A 201 12.37 22.22 18.40
CA GLU A 201 13.59 21.58 17.92
C GLU A 201 13.40 20.98 16.53
N THR A 202 12.19 20.49 16.23
CA THR A 202 11.85 20.00 14.88
C THR A 202 11.30 21.14 14.03
N ARG A 203 11.98 21.44 12.92
CA ARG A 203 11.52 22.45 11.96
C ARG A 203 10.27 21.96 11.23
N THR A 204 9.32 22.85 10.95
CA THR A 204 8.10 22.48 10.19
C THR A 204 8.41 21.93 8.80
N SER A 205 9.50 22.34 8.15
CA SER A 205 9.90 21.79 6.85
C SER A 205 10.27 20.31 6.91
N GLU A 206 10.83 19.86 8.02
CA GLU A 206 11.16 18.45 8.27
C GLU A 206 9.88 17.63 8.48
N ILE A 207 8.94 18.16 9.28
CA ILE A 207 7.62 17.55 9.49
C ILE A 207 6.88 17.37 8.15
N ILE A 208 6.94 18.36 7.26
CA ILE A 208 6.33 18.32 5.93
C ILE A 208 7.04 17.29 5.04
N MET A 209 8.38 17.31 5.01
CA MET A 209 9.18 16.41 4.17
C MET A 209 8.97 14.94 4.54
N MET A 210 8.79 14.65 5.83
CA MET A 210 8.54 13.31 6.35
C MET A 210 7.04 12.96 6.39
N ASP A 211 6.17 13.72 5.72
CA ASP A 211 4.72 13.46 5.65
C ASP A 211 4.01 13.35 7.03
N GLY A 212 4.57 13.94 8.09
CA GLY A 212 4.04 13.80 9.45
C GLY A 212 2.58 14.25 9.61
N PHE A 213 2.18 15.30 8.90
CA PHE A 213 0.77 15.74 8.85
C PHE A 213 -0.15 14.72 8.21
N VAL A 214 0.33 14.05 7.15
CA VAL A 214 -0.44 13.08 6.39
C VAL A 214 -0.74 11.87 7.26
N ASP A 215 0.27 11.35 7.95
CA ASP A 215 0.13 10.18 8.80
C ASP A 215 -0.74 10.47 10.03
N TYR A 216 -0.55 11.63 10.66
CA TYR A 216 -1.44 12.11 11.72
C TYR A 216 -2.91 12.18 11.27
N LEU A 217 -3.17 12.75 10.08
CA LEU A 217 -4.51 12.85 9.51
C LEU A 217 -5.09 11.48 9.11
N LYS A 218 -4.28 10.56 8.55
CA LYS A 218 -4.70 9.18 8.27
C LYS A 218 -5.19 8.50 9.54
N VAL A 219 -4.46 8.62 10.65
CA VAL A 219 -4.85 7.99 11.92
C VAL A 219 -6.12 8.63 12.48
N CYS A 220 -6.20 9.96 12.53
CA CYS A 220 -7.41 10.67 12.97
C CYS A 220 -8.64 10.26 12.15
N ILE A 221 -8.54 10.20 10.82
CA ILE A 221 -9.68 10.03 9.92
C ILE A 221 -10.03 8.56 9.68
N ARG A 222 -9.06 7.73 9.26
CA ARG A 222 -9.31 6.34 8.85
C ARG A 222 -9.45 5.41 10.06
N VAL A 223 -8.62 5.59 11.08
CA VAL A 223 -8.51 4.67 12.21
C VAL A 223 -9.41 5.08 13.36
N LYS A 224 -9.13 6.25 13.97
CA LYS A 224 -9.86 6.73 15.16
C LYS A 224 -11.23 7.31 14.81
N GLN A 225 -11.40 7.74 13.57
CA GLN A 225 -12.61 8.40 13.08
C GLN A 225 -12.98 9.66 13.89
N ASP A 226 -11.95 10.30 14.47
CA ASP A 226 -12.07 11.52 15.26
C ASP A 226 -11.46 12.68 14.45
N VAL A 227 -12.28 13.26 13.58
CA VAL A 227 -11.89 14.42 12.79
C VAL A 227 -11.72 15.69 13.63
N ASN A 228 -12.34 15.73 14.82
CA ASN A 228 -12.31 16.91 15.69
C ASN A 228 -10.97 17.06 16.40
N ARG A 229 -10.32 15.95 16.76
CA ARG A 229 -8.98 15.96 17.38
C ARG A 229 -7.95 16.71 16.56
N ALA A 230 -7.99 16.60 15.23
CA ALA A 230 -6.99 17.22 14.37
C ALA A 230 -7.11 18.75 14.30
N ILE A 231 -8.31 19.31 14.47
CA ILE A 231 -8.57 20.75 14.31
C ILE A 231 -7.72 21.63 15.24
N PRO A 232 -7.77 21.49 16.58
CA PRO A 232 -7.01 22.37 17.47
C PRO A 232 -5.49 22.21 17.31
N VAL A 233 -5.03 21.03 16.92
CA VAL A 233 -3.61 20.73 16.68
C VAL A 233 -3.13 21.48 15.43
N LEU A 234 -3.89 21.42 14.34
CA LEU A 234 -3.59 22.16 13.11
C LEU A 234 -3.71 23.69 13.31
N GLU A 235 -4.68 24.17 14.08
CA GLU A 235 -4.81 25.58 14.44
C GLU A 235 -3.62 26.08 15.28
N ALA A 236 -3.04 25.23 16.13
CA ALA A 236 -1.80 25.54 16.83
C ALA A 236 -0.60 25.61 15.87
N MET A 237 -0.55 24.72 14.86
CA MET A 237 0.52 24.73 13.86
C MET A 237 0.54 26.00 13.02
N LEU A 238 -0.62 26.56 12.67
CA LEU A 238 -0.70 27.86 11.97
C LEU A 238 -0.05 29.01 12.73
N LYS A 239 0.16 28.88 14.05
CA LYS A 239 0.79 29.91 14.90
C LYS A 239 2.30 29.76 14.95
N ARG A 240 2.88 28.70 14.38
CA ARG A 240 4.33 28.51 14.38
C ARG A 240 5.01 29.50 13.43
N PRO A 241 6.05 30.23 13.89
CA PRO A 241 6.72 31.22 13.06
C PRO A 241 7.55 30.61 11.92
N ASP A 242 7.96 29.35 12.04
CA ASP A 242 8.74 28.64 11.02
C ASP A 242 7.88 27.98 9.93
N LEU A 243 6.54 28.02 10.04
CA LEU A 243 5.63 27.39 9.09
C LEU A 243 5.69 28.10 7.71
N PRO A 244 6.06 27.40 6.62
CA PRO A 244 6.06 27.99 5.29
C PRO A 244 4.64 28.40 4.86
N LYS A 245 4.54 29.52 4.13
CA LYS A 245 3.24 30.07 3.66
C LYS A 245 2.40 29.06 2.88
N PHE A 246 3.02 28.26 2.00
CA PHE A 246 2.30 27.26 1.23
C PHE A 246 1.65 26.19 2.13
N ALA A 247 2.33 25.82 3.22
CA ALA A 247 1.83 24.84 4.17
C ALA A 247 0.72 25.43 5.05
N ALA A 248 0.82 26.70 5.42
CA ALA A 248 -0.26 27.41 6.12
C ALA A 248 -1.57 27.40 5.30
N LEU A 249 -1.50 27.73 4.02
CA LEU A 249 -2.66 27.69 3.11
C LEU A 249 -3.28 26.29 3.02
N GLN A 250 -2.45 25.24 2.94
CA GLN A 250 -2.93 23.86 2.94
C GLN A 250 -3.60 23.49 4.27
N ILE A 251 -2.98 23.84 5.40
CA ILE A 251 -3.51 23.56 6.74
C ILE A 251 -4.86 24.27 6.97
N GLU A 252 -5.02 25.51 6.52
CA GLU A 252 -6.29 26.24 6.58
C GLU A 252 -7.41 25.50 5.81
N GLN A 253 -7.11 25.02 4.60
CA GLN A 253 -8.06 24.23 3.81
C GLN A 253 -8.38 22.87 4.45
N TRP A 254 -7.39 22.25 5.11
CA TRP A 254 -7.58 21.02 5.87
C TRP A 254 -8.50 21.24 7.06
N ILE A 255 -8.28 22.29 7.85
CA ILE A 255 -9.15 22.68 8.97
C ILE A 255 -10.59 22.92 8.49
N ALA A 256 -10.77 23.66 7.39
CA ALA A 256 -12.08 23.91 6.81
C ALA A 256 -12.79 22.60 6.38
N SER A 257 -12.04 21.67 5.79
CA SER A 257 -12.55 20.35 5.40
C SER A 257 -12.91 19.48 6.61
N LEU A 258 -12.07 19.46 7.66
CA LEU A 258 -12.36 18.77 8.92
C LEU A 258 -13.63 19.32 9.60
N LYS A 259 -13.78 20.65 9.69
CA LYS A 259 -14.98 21.31 10.22
C LYS A 259 -16.24 20.97 9.41
N ARG A 260 -16.15 20.97 8.08
CA ARG A 260 -17.27 20.53 7.22
C ARG A 260 -17.64 19.06 7.47
N LEU A 261 -16.65 18.19 7.60
CA LEU A 261 -16.87 16.75 7.82
C LEU A 261 -17.40 16.44 9.22
N SER A 262 -17.03 17.22 10.25
CA SER A 262 -17.53 17.02 11.61
C SER A 262 -19.00 17.38 11.79
N MET A 263 -19.51 18.33 11.01
CA MET A 263 -20.93 18.70 10.97
C MET A 263 -21.79 17.76 10.10
N ARG A 264 -21.18 16.77 9.44
CA ARG A 264 -21.91 15.89 8.54
C ARG A 264 -22.71 14.87 9.33
N HIS A 265 -24.01 15.15 9.51
CA HIS A 265 -24.96 14.23 10.14
C HIS A 265 -25.55 13.21 9.15
N ASP A 266 -25.37 13.44 7.85
CA ASP A 266 -26.14 12.76 6.82
C ASP A 266 -25.61 11.36 6.50
N LYS A 267 -26.44 10.35 6.82
CA LYS A 267 -26.35 8.98 6.29
C LYS A 267 -26.95 8.84 4.87
N ALA A 268 -27.21 9.96 4.18
CA ALA A 268 -27.87 9.93 2.89
C ALA A 268 -26.89 9.51 1.78
N GLY A 269 -27.13 8.32 1.21
CA GLY A 269 -26.35 7.76 0.11
C GLY A 269 -25.43 6.62 0.52
N SER A 270 -25.03 5.81 -0.46
CA SER A 270 -24.02 4.77 -0.27
C SER A 270 -22.62 5.38 -0.08
N GLU A 271 -21.73 4.65 0.60
CA GLU A 271 -20.32 5.06 0.77
C GLU A 271 -19.64 5.41 -0.55
N LEU A 272 -19.88 4.62 -1.60
CA LEU A 272 -19.34 4.85 -2.93
C LEU A 272 -19.83 6.19 -3.51
N GLN A 273 -21.12 6.51 -3.39
CA GLN A 273 -21.67 7.79 -3.84
C GLN A 273 -21.08 8.97 -3.07
N VAL A 274 -20.95 8.85 -1.74
CA VAL A 274 -20.37 9.90 -0.90
C VAL A 274 -18.89 10.11 -1.22
N ALA A 275 -18.12 9.04 -1.36
CA ALA A 275 -16.70 9.11 -1.73
C ALA A 275 -16.50 9.72 -3.13
N ARG A 276 -17.29 9.29 -4.12
CA ARG A 276 -17.27 9.86 -5.48
C ARG A 276 -17.50 11.37 -5.45
N LYS A 277 -18.48 11.83 -4.67
CA LYS A 277 -18.77 13.27 -4.53
C LYS A 277 -17.58 14.00 -3.91
N LEU A 278 -17.01 13.48 -2.82
CA LEU A 278 -15.85 14.09 -2.15
C LEU A 278 -14.65 14.22 -3.10
N ILE A 279 -14.33 13.17 -3.84
CA ILE A 279 -13.23 13.15 -4.83
C ILE A 279 -13.50 14.17 -5.94
N SER A 280 -14.71 14.18 -6.49
CA SER A 280 -15.08 15.10 -7.57
C SER A 280 -15.05 16.56 -7.11
N ASP A 281 -15.55 16.85 -5.91
CA ASP A 281 -15.47 18.19 -5.31
C ASP A 281 -14.02 18.61 -5.05
N ALA A 282 -13.19 17.69 -4.55
CA ALA A 282 -11.77 17.93 -4.33
C ALA A 282 -11.03 18.24 -5.65
N GLN A 283 -11.23 17.44 -6.69
CA GLN A 283 -10.61 17.66 -8.01
C GLN A 283 -11.01 18.99 -8.65
N ARG A 284 -12.27 19.43 -8.50
CA ARG A 284 -12.71 20.74 -9.00
C ARG A 284 -12.15 21.92 -8.21
N ALA A 285 -11.89 21.71 -6.92
CA ALA A 285 -11.35 22.74 -6.04
C ALA A 285 -9.82 22.84 -6.08
N SER A 286 -9.13 21.78 -6.51
CA SER A 286 -7.68 21.75 -6.65
C SER A 286 -7.21 22.65 -7.80
N GLU A 287 -6.27 23.55 -7.52
CA GLU A 287 -5.72 24.46 -8.54
C GLU A 287 -4.81 23.72 -9.55
N PHE A 288 -4.13 22.68 -9.08
CA PHE A 288 -3.23 21.84 -9.89
C PHE A 288 -3.19 20.41 -9.33
N ARG A 289 -2.68 19.46 -10.12
CA ARG A 289 -2.71 18.02 -9.78
C ARG A 289 -2.04 17.67 -8.45
N MET A 290 -0.99 18.39 -8.08
CA MET A 290 -0.23 18.15 -6.83
C MET A 290 -0.72 19.01 -5.66
N ASP A 291 -1.84 19.71 -5.80
CA ASP A 291 -2.40 20.52 -4.73
C ASP A 291 -2.90 19.63 -3.58
N ARG A 292 -2.24 19.75 -2.43
CA ARG A 292 -2.61 19.00 -1.22
C ARG A 292 -3.69 19.70 -0.40
N GLY A 293 -4.21 20.86 -0.80
CA GLY A 293 -5.25 21.60 -0.07
C GLY A 293 -6.51 20.77 0.21
N ARG A 294 -6.79 19.75 -0.62
CA ARG A 294 -7.93 18.82 -0.46
C ARG A 294 -7.57 17.45 0.13
N LEU A 295 -6.38 17.29 0.71
CA LEU A 295 -5.90 16.02 1.27
C LEU A 295 -6.92 15.35 2.22
N VAL A 296 -7.53 16.12 3.13
CA VAL A 296 -8.53 15.62 4.09
C VAL A 296 -9.72 14.94 3.40
N ASP A 297 -10.17 15.46 2.26
CA ASP A 297 -11.27 14.86 1.50
C ASP A 297 -10.87 13.55 0.86
N TYR A 298 -9.66 13.46 0.31
CA TYR A 298 -9.13 12.22 -0.23
C TYR A 298 -8.98 11.16 0.87
N ILE A 299 -8.42 11.52 2.03
CA ILE A 299 -8.30 10.59 3.18
C ILE A 299 -9.68 10.13 3.64
N TYR A 300 -10.67 11.03 3.75
CA TYR A 300 -12.02 10.64 4.15
C TYR A 300 -12.71 9.77 3.07
N ALA A 301 -12.56 10.09 1.80
CA ALA A 301 -13.10 9.28 0.70
C ALA A 301 -12.49 7.87 0.69
N SER A 302 -11.17 7.76 0.85
CA SER A 302 -10.49 6.45 0.92
C SER A 302 -10.97 5.61 2.12
N LYS A 303 -11.29 6.21 3.27
CA LYS A 303 -11.92 5.50 4.40
C LYS A 303 -13.24 4.86 3.96
N LEU A 304 -14.11 5.64 3.32
CA LEU A 304 -15.42 5.16 2.84
C LEU A 304 -15.28 4.06 1.80
N LEU A 305 -14.32 4.21 0.87
CA LEU A 305 -14.08 3.24 -0.18
C LEU A 305 -13.50 1.93 0.38
N ASN A 306 -12.55 1.99 1.32
CA ASN A 306 -12.04 0.81 2.02
C ASN A 306 -13.17 0.06 2.75
N ALA A 307 -14.06 0.79 3.44
CA ALA A 307 -15.24 0.19 4.07
C ALA A 307 -16.19 -0.45 3.04
N PHE A 308 -16.40 0.21 1.89
CA PHE A 308 -17.23 -0.31 0.81
C PHE A 308 -16.67 -1.62 0.24
N VAL A 309 -15.39 -1.64 -0.16
CA VAL A 309 -14.77 -2.86 -0.72
C VAL A 309 -14.73 -3.97 0.31
N HIS A 310 -14.39 -3.68 1.57
CA HIS A 310 -14.32 -4.71 2.61
C HIS A 310 -15.67 -5.38 2.88
N ARG A 311 -16.79 -4.64 2.80
CA ARG A 311 -18.13 -5.22 2.98
C ARG A 311 -18.67 -5.94 1.76
N LYS A 312 -18.18 -5.60 0.57
CA LYS A 312 -18.69 -6.11 -0.72
C LYS A 312 -17.79 -7.19 -1.33
N ASP A 313 -16.56 -7.33 -0.87
CA ASP A 313 -15.65 -8.37 -1.33
C ASP A 313 -16.20 -9.75 -0.92
N PRO A 314 -16.49 -10.66 -1.87
CA PRO A 314 -17.01 -11.99 -1.57
C PRO A 314 -16.10 -12.85 -0.68
N GLY A 315 -14.79 -12.57 -0.63
CA GLY A 315 -13.88 -13.30 0.26
C GLY A 315 -13.61 -12.57 1.59
N SER A 316 -14.24 -11.43 1.84
CA SER A 316 -14.23 -10.81 3.17
C SER A 316 -15.00 -11.68 4.18
N PRO A 317 -14.57 -11.78 5.44
CA PRO A 317 -15.33 -12.45 6.50
C PRO A 317 -16.75 -11.89 6.70
N THR A 318 -16.96 -10.63 6.27
CA THR A 318 -18.26 -9.95 6.34
C THR A 318 -19.02 -9.96 5.00
N GLY A 319 -18.35 -10.37 3.92
CA GLY A 319 -18.95 -10.59 2.62
C GLY A 319 -19.85 -11.81 2.68
N GLY A 320 -21.12 -11.66 2.30
CA GLY A 320 -21.98 -12.82 2.11
C GLY A 320 -21.33 -13.77 1.10
N SER A 321 -21.43 -15.08 1.33
CA SER A 321 -21.13 -16.09 0.31
C SER A 321 -22.16 -15.96 -0.80
N VAL A 322 -21.92 -15.03 -1.74
CA VAL A 322 -22.82 -14.84 -2.87
C VAL A 322 -22.27 -15.60 -4.06
N ALA A 323 -23.19 -16.22 -4.81
CA ALA A 323 -23.01 -16.56 -6.20
C ALA A 323 -22.37 -15.39 -6.98
N GLN A 324 -21.82 -15.68 -8.17
CA GLN A 324 -21.09 -14.68 -8.97
C GLN A 324 -21.73 -13.27 -8.92
N PRO A 325 -20.97 -12.23 -8.56
CA PRO A 325 -21.52 -10.88 -8.39
C PRO A 325 -22.15 -10.41 -9.70
N SER A 326 -23.30 -9.73 -9.59
CA SER A 326 -23.96 -9.15 -10.76
C SER A 326 -23.04 -8.17 -11.48
N LYS A 327 -23.25 -7.97 -12.79
CA LYS A 327 -22.47 -6.99 -13.58
C LYS A 327 -22.49 -5.58 -12.95
N ALA A 328 -23.61 -5.18 -12.37
CA ALA A 328 -23.73 -3.91 -11.66
C ALA A 328 -22.83 -3.87 -10.41
N ALA A 329 -22.83 -4.93 -9.60
CA ALA A 329 -21.96 -5.04 -8.44
C ALA A 329 -20.47 -5.08 -8.81
N GLN A 330 -20.11 -5.74 -9.91
CA GLN A 330 -18.75 -5.74 -10.46
C GLN A 330 -18.32 -4.33 -10.89
N ASN A 331 -19.20 -3.58 -11.57
CA ASN A 331 -18.93 -2.20 -11.95
C ASN A 331 -18.76 -1.29 -10.73
N ASP A 332 -19.60 -1.42 -9.70
CA ASP A 332 -19.47 -0.65 -8.46
C ASP A 332 -18.15 -0.96 -7.74
N MET A 333 -17.74 -2.24 -7.71
CA MET A 333 -16.45 -2.64 -7.14
C MET A 333 -15.27 -2.11 -7.95
N ALA A 334 -15.33 -2.20 -9.28
CA ALA A 334 -14.30 -1.63 -10.16
C ALA A 334 -14.20 -0.11 -9.96
N GLU A 335 -15.34 0.59 -9.82
CA GLU A 335 -15.34 2.02 -9.54
C GLU A 335 -14.75 2.35 -8.18
N ALA A 336 -15.06 1.56 -7.15
CA ALA A 336 -14.48 1.75 -5.83
C ALA A 336 -12.95 1.61 -5.85
N TYR A 337 -12.42 0.60 -6.55
CA TYR A 337 -10.97 0.43 -6.74
C TYR A 337 -10.36 1.56 -7.59
N TYR A 338 -11.00 1.99 -8.67
CA TYR A 338 -10.52 3.13 -9.45
C TYR A 338 -10.42 4.39 -8.59
N LEU A 339 -11.47 4.69 -7.81
CA LEU A 339 -11.49 5.83 -6.91
C LEU A 339 -10.47 5.70 -5.77
N LEU A 340 -10.21 4.48 -5.28
CA LEU A 340 -9.11 4.22 -4.34
C LEU A 340 -7.77 4.57 -4.96
N GLY A 341 -7.49 4.12 -6.19
CA GLY A 341 -6.29 4.51 -6.94
C GLY A 341 -6.16 6.02 -7.09
N VAL A 342 -7.24 6.71 -7.46
CA VAL A 342 -7.26 8.19 -7.49
C VAL A 342 -6.92 8.78 -6.11
N THR A 343 -7.56 8.32 -5.04
CA THR A 343 -7.31 8.87 -3.69
C THR A 343 -5.91 8.59 -3.18
N GLU A 344 -5.38 7.37 -3.31
CA GLU A 344 -4.04 7.05 -2.82
C GLU A 344 -2.95 7.80 -3.59
N SER A 345 -3.15 8.05 -4.90
CA SER A 345 -2.23 8.89 -5.69
C SER A 345 -2.09 10.33 -5.15
N MET A 346 -3.11 10.81 -4.42
CA MET A 346 -3.17 12.13 -3.82
C MET A 346 -2.77 12.14 -2.34
N ILE A 347 -2.99 11.04 -1.62
CA ILE A 347 -2.78 10.98 -0.17
C ILE A 347 -1.31 10.91 0.18
N GLY A 348 -0.53 10.10 -0.52
CA GLY A 348 0.91 10.02 -0.29
C GLY A 348 1.57 9.02 -1.21
N ARG A 349 2.83 9.30 -1.54
CA ARG A 349 3.68 8.36 -2.26
C ARG A 349 4.44 7.55 -1.23
N SER A 350 3.89 6.41 -0.82
CA SER A 350 4.80 5.39 -0.31
C SER A 350 5.59 4.92 -1.52
N TYR A 351 6.83 5.41 -1.67
CA TYR A 351 7.71 5.03 -2.78
C TYR A 351 7.95 3.52 -2.83
N TRP A 352 7.68 2.82 -1.73
CA TRP A 352 7.90 1.38 -1.56
C TRP A 352 6.65 0.54 -1.79
N LEU A 353 5.47 1.10 -1.51
CA LEU A 353 4.19 0.40 -1.65
C LEU A 353 3.27 1.14 -2.63
N SER A 354 3.21 0.66 -3.88
CA SER A 354 2.33 1.24 -4.89
C SER A 354 0.87 0.80 -4.74
N GLN A 355 0.22 1.29 -3.68
CA GLN A 355 -1.21 1.06 -3.46
C GLN A 355 -2.04 1.56 -4.65
N THR A 356 -1.59 2.66 -5.25
CA THR A 356 -2.24 3.27 -6.42
C THR A 356 -2.27 2.30 -7.60
N GLU A 357 -1.11 1.76 -8.00
CA GLU A 357 -1.04 0.81 -9.12
C GLU A 357 -1.91 -0.42 -8.84
N PHE A 358 -1.79 -0.98 -7.64
CA PHE A 358 -2.60 -2.13 -7.24
C PHE A 358 -4.10 -1.87 -7.39
N TYR A 359 -4.58 -0.72 -6.92
CA TYR A 359 -6.00 -0.40 -7.01
C TYR A 359 -6.45 -0.14 -8.44
N LEU A 360 -5.64 0.53 -9.27
CA LEU A 360 -5.98 0.76 -10.67
C LEU A 360 -5.99 -0.55 -11.47
N GLU A 361 -4.98 -1.41 -11.29
CA GLU A 361 -4.96 -2.74 -11.88
C GLU A 361 -6.17 -3.58 -11.44
N THR A 362 -6.48 -3.57 -10.14
CA THR A 362 -7.61 -4.31 -9.58
C THR A 362 -8.93 -3.81 -10.17
N ALA A 363 -9.08 -2.50 -10.41
CA ALA A 363 -10.24 -1.93 -11.07
C ALA A 363 -10.42 -2.48 -12.50
N VAL A 364 -9.34 -2.49 -13.30
CA VAL A 364 -9.34 -3.06 -14.66
C VAL A 364 -9.75 -4.54 -14.63
N ARG A 365 -9.13 -5.35 -13.76
CA ARG A 365 -9.43 -6.78 -13.67
C ARG A 365 -10.83 -7.09 -13.16
N THR A 366 -11.42 -6.20 -12.36
CA THR A 366 -12.74 -6.41 -11.75
C THR A 366 -13.87 -6.21 -12.74
N ALA A 367 -13.76 -5.27 -13.68
CA ALA A 367 -14.76 -5.06 -14.73
C ALA A 367 -14.09 -4.64 -16.05
N PRO A 368 -13.38 -5.56 -16.74
CA PRO A 368 -12.45 -5.21 -17.83
C PRO A 368 -13.10 -4.55 -19.04
N HIS A 369 -14.39 -4.77 -19.30
CA HIS A 369 -15.11 -4.14 -20.42
C HIS A 369 -15.90 -2.90 -20.01
N SER A 370 -15.64 -2.35 -18.83
CA SER A 370 -16.32 -1.17 -18.34
C SER A 370 -15.58 0.12 -18.73
N LYS A 371 -16.32 1.23 -18.78
CA LYS A 371 -15.71 2.57 -18.89
C LYS A 371 -14.82 2.93 -17.70
N ILE A 372 -14.99 2.25 -16.57
CA ILE A 372 -14.12 2.40 -15.41
C ILE A 372 -12.77 1.74 -15.66
N ALA A 373 -12.73 0.56 -16.26
CA ALA A 373 -11.48 -0.10 -16.64
C ALA A 373 -10.67 0.77 -17.63
N GLU A 374 -11.32 1.38 -18.61
CA GLU A 374 -10.66 2.33 -19.52
C GLU A 374 -9.99 3.50 -18.78
N LYS A 375 -10.70 4.11 -17.82
CA LYS A 375 -10.16 5.20 -16.99
C LYS A 375 -9.02 4.75 -16.08
N ALA A 376 -9.19 3.59 -15.43
CA ALA A 376 -8.20 3.03 -14.53
C ALA A 376 -6.91 2.68 -15.28
N TYR A 377 -7.03 2.06 -16.46
CA TYR A 377 -5.91 1.75 -17.33
C TYR A 377 -5.17 3.02 -17.78
N ALA A 378 -5.89 4.03 -18.27
CA ALA A 378 -5.28 5.28 -18.72
C ALA A 378 -4.51 5.98 -17.59
N LEU A 379 -5.06 6.01 -16.38
CA LEU A 379 -4.37 6.60 -15.23
C LEU A 379 -3.15 5.77 -14.78
N LEU A 380 -3.25 4.44 -14.82
CA LEU A 380 -2.14 3.54 -14.51
C LEU A 380 -0.98 3.71 -15.51
N GLU A 381 -1.30 3.68 -16.80
CA GLU A 381 -0.33 3.89 -17.88
C GLU A 381 0.35 5.26 -17.76
N GLU A 382 -0.43 6.32 -17.51
CA GLU A 382 0.13 7.66 -17.29
C GLU A 382 1.12 7.67 -16.11
N GLN A 383 0.76 7.07 -14.98
CA GLN A 383 1.64 7.05 -13.80
C GLN A 383 2.93 6.30 -14.05
N VAL A 384 2.85 5.10 -14.62
CA VAL A 384 4.03 4.30 -14.98
C VAL A 384 4.91 5.06 -15.96
N VAL A 385 4.33 5.64 -17.02
CA VAL A 385 5.11 6.41 -18.00
C VAL A 385 5.78 7.61 -17.34
N VAL A 386 5.07 8.39 -16.53
CA VAL A 386 5.62 9.57 -15.86
C VAL A 386 6.75 9.20 -14.90
N GLU A 387 6.59 8.13 -14.12
CA GLU A 387 7.59 7.67 -13.16
C GLU A 387 8.90 7.25 -13.84
N PHE A 388 8.80 6.60 -15.00
CA PHE A 388 9.96 6.15 -15.76
C PHE A 388 10.36 7.11 -16.90
N SER A 389 9.87 8.36 -16.88
CA SER A 389 10.27 9.41 -17.80
C SER A 389 11.22 10.42 -17.16
N GLY A 390 12.23 10.86 -17.91
CA GLY A 390 13.17 11.89 -17.48
C GLY A 390 13.87 12.54 -18.65
N SER A 391 14.98 13.24 -18.38
CA SER A 391 15.77 13.92 -19.42
C SER A 391 16.38 12.97 -20.45
N ALA A 392 16.57 11.69 -20.09
CA ALA A 392 17.08 10.64 -20.99
C ALA A 392 15.98 9.93 -21.81
N GLY A 393 14.73 10.38 -21.72
CA GLY A 393 13.57 9.74 -22.33
C GLY A 393 12.77 8.88 -21.34
N THR A 394 11.95 7.98 -21.89
CA THR A 394 11.07 7.09 -21.13
C THR A 394 11.60 5.66 -21.18
N ASN A 395 11.83 5.03 -20.02
CA ASN A 395 12.34 3.66 -19.92
C ASN A 395 11.52 2.83 -18.91
N VAL A 396 10.35 2.37 -19.34
CA VAL A 396 9.47 1.53 -18.52
C VAL A 396 10.06 0.12 -18.37
N PRO A 397 10.18 -0.42 -17.14
CA PRO A 397 10.62 -1.79 -16.91
C PRO A 397 9.79 -2.83 -17.67
N GLU A 398 10.43 -3.91 -18.11
CA GLU A 398 9.79 -4.94 -18.96
C GLU A 398 8.59 -5.61 -18.27
N ASP A 399 8.69 -5.86 -16.96
CA ASP A 399 7.63 -6.44 -16.15
C ASP A 399 6.41 -5.51 -16.03
N MET A 400 6.64 -4.20 -15.89
CA MET A 400 5.57 -3.20 -15.90
C MET A 400 4.93 -3.06 -17.28
N GLN A 401 5.74 -3.02 -18.35
CA GLN A 401 5.23 -2.99 -19.72
C GLN A 401 4.36 -4.21 -20.04
N LYS A 402 4.84 -5.40 -19.65
CA LYS A 402 4.08 -6.65 -19.78
C LYS A 402 2.75 -6.58 -19.01
N THR A 403 2.75 -6.02 -17.81
CA THR A 403 1.53 -5.84 -17.01
C THR A 403 0.53 -4.93 -17.72
N LEU A 404 0.98 -3.79 -18.27
CA LEU A 404 0.15 -2.89 -19.07
C LEU A 404 -0.41 -3.58 -20.32
N ASP A 405 0.36 -4.41 -21.01
CA ASP A 405 -0.11 -5.13 -22.19
C ASP A 405 -1.10 -6.25 -21.84
N ASP A 406 -0.89 -6.94 -20.72
CA ASP A 406 -1.81 -7.94 -20.18
C ASP A 406 -3.18 -7.31 -19.86
N LEU A 407 -3.20 -6.14 -19.21
CA LEU A 407 -4.42 -5.40 -18.90
C LEU A 407 -5.13 -4.87 -20.15
N ARG A 408 -4.37 -4.32 -21.11
CA ARG A 408 -4.92 -3.83 -22.39
C ARG A 408 -5.58 -4.95 -23.19
N ARG A 409 -5.00 -6.15 -23.18
CA ARG A 409 -5.60 -7.34 -23.81
C ARG A 409 -6.89 -7.76 -23.11
N LEU A 410 -6.88 -7.79 -21.77
CA LEU A 410 -8.05 -8.16 -20.97
C LEU A 410 -9.26 -7.25 -21.27
N MET A 411 -9.06 -5.96 -21.54
CA MET A 411 -10.17 -5.04 -21.82
C MET A 411 -10.84 -5.26 -23.19
N LYS A 412 -10.14 -5.88 -24.15
CA LYS A 412 -10.62 -6.07 -25.53
C LYS A 412 -11.47 -7.33 -25.74
N HIS A 413 -11.40 -8.30 -24.83
CA HIS A 413 -11.97 -9.64 -24.97
C HIS A 413 -12.97 -9.94 -23.87
#